data_AF-A0A848XKQ3-F1
#
_entry.id   AF-A0A848XKQ3-F1
#
_cell.length_a   1.000
_cell.length_b   1.000
_cell.length_c   1.000
_cell.angle_alpha   90.00
_cell.angle_beta   90.00
_cell.angle_gamma   90.00
#
_symmetry.space_group_name_H-M   'P 1'
#
loop_
_entity.id
_entity.type
_entity.pdbx_description
1 polymer ?
#
loop_
_entity_poly.entity_id
_entity_poly.type
_entity_poly.pdbx_seq_one_letter_code
_entity_poly.pdbx_strand_id
1 'polypeptide(L)'
;MRPLLLATLFMTAVACGDSTSPAGPVVAAELLPADTAITAPTMLRGQGVDESGEANTDATVNWISLTPGVVTVDEAGTVTPVSTGIGRIQIEVEGFTAEATVRAVGTVTSATDLLPLYTFSSGPVTLQVFSDVSQGDADARSAAVQHPWTHWSDVFNTTPSNTTTFFTAWRNLWSASIPVCGGVDDLDRAAHTFCPSPPRHFMLAVDDDNETAIRFLGQQFMQANYGAANDFPWLLEGWSSWIAGGVFDETGLVSIPGPRQVILDDFNSADSGSGLVALESLLQMPAGTFYSGTPAVPEVVAQAAMFWGWLVTNQPDAAVRVFNEFGANPGISNGDLLGAMFDELGMDVGPVESMYLSWARAQ
;
A
#
# COMPACT_ATOMS: atom_id res chain seq x y z
N MET A 1 -39.63 -19.31 -24.44
CA MET A 1 -39.91 -20.61 -23.78
C MET A 1 -38.57 -21.23 -23.41
N ARG A 2 -38.15 -21.08 -22.14
CA ARG A 2 -36.93 -21.66 -21.56
C ARG A 2 -37.39 -22.67 -20.50
N PRO A 3 -36.82 -23.89 -20.43
CA PRO A 3 -37.23 -24.86 -19.41
C PRO A 3 -36.60 -24.50 -18.06
N LEU A 4 -37.43 -24.54 -17.02
CA LEU A 4 -37.03 -24.50 -15.62
C LEU A 4 -36.39 -25.85 -15.27
N LEU A 5 -35.11 -25.84 -14.88
CA LEU A 5 -34.42 -27.00 -14.31
C LEU A 5 -34.70 -26.99 -12.80
N LEU A 6 -35.51 -27.95 -12.36
CA LEU A 6 -35.84 -28.19 -10.96
C LEU A 6 -34.64 -28.88 -10.29
N ALA A 7 -33.89 -28.15 -9.47
CA ALA A 7 -32.80 -28.71 -8.68
C ALA A 7 -33.39 -29.40 -7.44
N THR A 8 -33.34 -30.73 -7.43
CA THR A 8 -33.73 -31.57 -6.30
C THR A 8 -32.73 -31.37 -5.16
N LEU A 9 -33.15 -30.66 -4.12
CA LEU A 9 -32.41 -30.50 -2.88
C LEU A 9 -32.45 -31.82 -2.09
N PHE A 10 -31.38 -32.61 -2.15
CA PHE A 10 -31.19 -33.74 -1.22
C PHE A 10 -30.83 -33.15 0.16
N MET A 11 -31.80 -33.13 1.07
CA MET A 11 -31.50 -33.00 2.51
C MET A 11 -30.88 -34.32 2.98
N THR A 12 -29.56 -34.37 3.08
CA THR A 12 -28.88 -35.35 3.92
C THR A 12 -29.10 -34.95 5.37
N ALA A 13 -29.89 -35.75 6.09
CA ALA A 13 -29.94 -35.67 7.54
C ALA A 13 -28.55 -36.01 8.08
N VAL A 14 -27.87 -35.01 8.66
CA VAL A 14 -26.68 -35.22 9.48
C VAL A 14 -27.15 -35.90 10.76
N ALA A 15 -27.10 -37.23 10.78
CA ALA A 15 -27.14 -37.96 12.02
C ALA A 15 -25.87 -37.58 12.79
N CYS A 16 -26.01 -36.90 13.93
CA CYS A 16 -24.98 -36.90 14.95
C CYS A 16 -24.87 -38.34 15.45
N GLY A 17 -24.05 -39.14 14.79
CA GLY A 17 -23.55 -40.37 15.38
C GLY A 17 -22.54 -39.95 16.43
N ASP A 18 -22.83 -40.23 17.70
CA ASP A 18 -21.81 -40.32 18.74
C ASP A 18 -20.86 -41.45 18.32
N SER A 19 -19.82 -41.11 17.56
CA SER A 19 -18.74 -42.01 17.20
C SER A 19 -17.87 -42.24 18.43
N THR A 20 -18.31 -43.15 19.31
CA THR A 20 -17.47 -43.71 20.39
C THR A 20 -16.49 -44.75 19.84
N SER A 21 -16.05 -44.60 18.59
CA SER A 21 -15.01 -45.47 18.03
C SER A 21 -13.71 -45.09 18.72
N PRO A 22 -12.92 -46.05 19.22
CA PRO A 22 -11.63 -45.73 19.84
C PRO A 22 -10.79 -44.94 18.85
N ALA A 23 -10.16 -43.85 19.32
CA ALA A 23 -9.35 -42.99 18.47
C ALA A 23 -8.28 -43.82 17.76
N GLY A 24 -8.21 -43.70 16.43
CA GLY A 24 -7.19 -44.37 15.62
C GLY A 24 -5.78 -43.87 15.98
N PRO A 25 -4.72 -44.61 15.64
CA PRO A 25 -3.35 -44.14 15.87
C PRO A 25 -3.12 -42.78 15.20
N VAL A 26 -2.35 -41.90 15.84
CA VAL A 26 -1.95 -40.63 15.23
C VAL A 26 -1.08 -40.90 14.00
N VAL A 27 -1.37 -40.25 12.88
CA VAL A 27 -0.59 -40.34 11.63
C VAL A 27 -0.04 -39.00 11.16
N ALA A 28 -0.50 -37.89 11.75
CA ALA A 28 0.05 -36.56 11.53
C ALA A 28 -0.25 -35.64 12.72
N ALA A 29 0.56 -34.59 12.85
CA ALA A 29 0.26 -33.46 13.73
C ALA A 29 -0.27 -32.30 12.88
N GLU A 30 -1.19 -31.53 13.44
CA GLU A 30 -1.78 -30.35 12.81
C GLU A 30 -1.78 -29.17 13.79
N LEU A 31 -1.31 -28.01 13.32
CA LEU A 31 -1.27 -26.77 14.10
C LEU A 31 -1.97 -25.65 13.33
N LEU A 32 -3.01 -25.08 13.96
CA LEU A 32 -3.86 -24.06 13.36
C LEU A 32 -3.98 -22.80 14.23
N PRO A 33 -4.02 -21.61 13.62
CA PRO A 33 -3.58 -21.35 12.24
C PRO A 33 -2.07 -21.60 12.06
N ALA A 34 -1.66 -22.04 10.87
CA ALA A 34 -0.24 -22.21 10.51
C ALA A 34 0.49 -20.86 10.36
N ASP A 35 -0.26 -19.77 10.21
CA ASP A 35 0.26 -18.41 10.19
C ASP A 35 -0.68 -17.43 10.90
N THR A 36 -0.17 -16.68 11.88
CA THR A 36 -0.96 -15.71 12.67
C THR A 36 -0.13 -14.48 13.07
N ALA A 37 -0.80 -13.40 13.49
CA ALA A 37 -0.19 -12.23 14.08
C ALA A 37 -0.95 -11.86 15.34
N ILE A 38 -0.20 -11.49 16.37
CA ILE A 38 -0.74 -11.29 17.71
C ILE A 38 -0.20 -10.00 18.32
N THR A 39 -1.08 -9.28 19.00
CA THR A 39 -0.75 -8.11 19.84
C THR A 39 -0.98 -8.40 21.33
N ALA A 40 -1.58 -9.54 21.64
CA ALA A 40 -1.94 -10.00 22.98
C ALA A 40 -1.93 -11.55 23.02
N PRO A 41 -1.95 -12.16 24.22
CA PRO A 41 -2.04 -13.61 24.36
C PRO A 41 -3.17 -14.21 23.50
N THR A 42 -2.84 -15.21 22.69
CA THR A 42 -3.75 -15.82 21.71
C THR A 42 -3.60 -17.33 21.73
N MET A 43 -4.72 -18.06 21.73
CA MET A 43 -4.74 -19.52 21.73
C MET A 43 -4.53 -20.08 20.32
N LEU A 44 -3.54 -20.96 20.13
CA LEU A 44 -3.41 -21.81 18.95
C LEU A 44 -4.07 -23.17 19.19
N ARG A 45 -4.42 -23.87 18.12
CA ARG A 45 -5.00 -25.23 18.17
C ARG A 45 -4.01 -26.24 17.60
N GLY A 46 -3.46 -27.08 18.45
CA GLY A 46 -2.64 -28.22 18.07
C GLY A 46 -3.41 -29.52 18.29
N GLN A 47 -3.30 -30.47 17.37
CA GLN A 47 -3.92 -31.79 17.49
C GLN A 47 -3.13 -32.86 16.74
N GLY A 48 -3.24 -34.11 17.17
CA GLY A 48 -2.92 -35.26 16.33
C GLY A 48 -4.14 -35.65 15.51
N VAL A 49 -3.94 -36.07 14.27
CA VAL A 49 -5.02 -36.60 13.42
C VAL A 49 -4.74 -38.04 13.03
N ASP A 50 -5.80 -38.84 12.88
CA ASP A 50 -5.72 -40.24 12.48
C ASP A 50 -5.79 -40.44 10.94
N GLU A 51 -5.79 -41.69 10.46
CA GLU A 51 -5.87 -42.01 9.02
C GLU A 51 -7.12 -41.47 8.31
N SER A 52 -8.18 -41.18 9.06
CA SER A 52 -9.41 -40.59 8.52
C SER A 52 -9.36 -39.05 8.48
N GLY A 53 -8.31 -38.45 9.06
CA GLY A 53 -8.16 -37.00 9.21
C GLY A 53 -8.96 -36.42 10.38
N GLU A 54 -9.49 -37.27 11.27
CA GLU A 54 -10.21 -36.84 12.47
C GLU A 54 -9.23 -36.57 13.63
N ALA A 55 -9.58 -35.62 14.49
CA ALA A 55 -8.78 -35.27 15.65
C ALA A 55 -8.74 -36.44 16.65
N ASN A 56 -7.55 -36.91 16.98
CA ASN A 56 -7.35 -37.88 18.03
C ASN A 56 -7.39 -37.15 19.39
N THR A 57 -8.49 -37.33 20.14
CA THR A 57 -8.70 -36.69 21.44
C THR A 57 -7.87 -37.26 22.58
N ASP A 58 -7.29 -38.44 22.39
CA ASP A 58 -6.46 -39.12 23.39
C ASP A 58 -4.97 -38.73 23.24
N ALA A 59 -4.60 -38.14 22.11
CA ALA A 59 -3.23 -37.72 21.82
C ALA A 59 -2.83 -36.50 22.67
N THR A 60 -1.66 -36.59 23.32
CA THR A 60 -1.11 -35.47 24.09
C THR A 60 -0.28 -34.56 23.18
N VAL A 61 -0.55 -33.25 23.24
CA VAL A 61 0.15 -32.23 22.46
C VAL A 61 1.26 -31.60 23.31
N ASN A 62 2.50 -31.69 22.85
CA ASN A 62 3.62 -31.00 23.45
C ASN A 62 3.89 -29.69 22.69
N TRP A 63 3.84 -28.55 23.39
CA TRP A 63 4.01 -27.22 22.81
C TRP A 63 5.42 -26.67 23.00
N ILE A 64 6.00 -26.12 21.95
CA ILE A 64 7.38 -25.63 21.95
C ILE A 64 7.42 -24.27 21.25
N SER A 65 7.99 -23.25 21.91
CA SER A 65 8.41 -22.03 21.21
C SER A 65 9.85 -22.20 20.73
N LEU A 66 10.04 -22.15 19.41
CA LEU A 66 11.36 -22.19 18.78
C LEU A 66 12.07 -20.83 18.84
N THR A 67 11.33 -19.77 19.18
CA THR A 67 11.80 -18.38 19.23
C THR A 67 11.31 -17.70 20.52
N PRO A 68 11.74 -18.18 21.70
CA PRO A 68 11.22 -17.70 22.99
C PRO A 68 11.50 -16.21 23.26
N GLY A 69 12.45 -15.60 22.56
CA GLY A 69 12.70 -14.15 22.64
C GLY A 69 11.63 -13.29 21.96
N VAL A 70 10.83 -13.86 21.05
CA VAL A 70 9.78 -13.16 20.30
C VAL A 70 8.39 -13.57 20.79
N VAL A 71 8.16 -14.86 21.00
CA VAL A 71 6.89 -15.42 21.50
C VAL A 71 7.15 -16.57 22.45
N THR A 72 6.32 -16.72 23.48
CA THR A 72 6.28 -17.93 24.33
C THR A 72 4.96 -18.64 24.14
N VAL A 73 4.92 -19.95 24.38
CA VAL A 73 3.68 -20.75 24.38
C VAL A 73 3.60 -21.54 25.69
N ASP A 74 2.41 -21.59 26.28
CA ASP A 74 2.16 -22.42 27.46
C ASP A 74 1.64 -23.83 27.11
N GLU A 75 1.45 -24.67 28.11
CA GLU A 75 0.97 -26.05 27.92
C GLU A 75 -0.44 -26.14 27.34
N ALA A 76 -1.24 -25.07 27.45
CA ALA A 76 -2.58 -25.01 26.87
C ALA A 76 -2.57 -24.59 25.39
N GLY A 77 -1.44 -24.13 24.86
CA GLY A 77 -1.33 -23.56 23.51
C GLY A 77 -1.54 -22.05 23.46
N THR A 78 -1.54 -21.35 24.60
CA THR A 78 -1.63 -19.89 24.64
C THR A 78 -0.28 -19.28 24.28
N VAL A 79 -0.22 -18.61 23.13
CA VAL A 79 0.95 -17.90 22.65
C VAL A 79 0.93 -16.46 23.14
N THR A 80 1.99 -16.03 23.81
CA THR A 80 2.14 -14.67 24.35
C THR A 80 3.28 -13.94 23.63
N PRO A 81 3.07 -12.71 23.12
CA PRO A 81 4.13 -11.92 22.52
C PRO A 81 5.12 -11.42 23.59
N VAL A 82 6.41 -11.53 23.30
CA VAL A 82 7.53 -11.05 24.14
C VAL A 82 8.17 -9.80 23.54
N SER A 83 8.43 -9.82 22.24
CA SER A 83 8.98 -8.69 21.48
C SER A 83 8.33 -8.60 20.11
N THR A 84 8.47 -7.44 19.44
CA THR A 84 8.07 -7.34 18.04
C THR A 84 9.00 -8.20 17.17
N GLY A 85 8.43 -9.02 16.29
CA GLY A 85 9.17 -9.84 15.33
C GLY A 85 8.43 -11.11 14.91
N ILE A 86 9.13 -11.97 14.17
CA ILE A 86 8.60 -13.27 13.72
C ILE A 86 9.05 -14.37 14.68
N GLY A 87 8.06 -15.00 15.29
CA GLY A 87 8.21 -16.19 16.10
C GLY A 87 7.77 -17.46 15.38
N ARG A 88 8.25 -18.61 15.87
CA ARG A 88 7.84 -19.94 15.40
C ARG A 88 7.42 -20.79 16.60
N ILE A 89 6.23 -21.36 16.50
CA ILE A 89 5.70 -22.34 17.44
C ILE A 89 5.70 -23.71 16.78
N GLN A 90 6.10 -24.73 17.51
CA GLN A 90 6.06 -26.12 17.09
C GLN A 90 5.19 -26.90 18.07
N ILE A 91 4.46 -27.87 17.55
CA ILE A 91 3.87 -28.93 18.37
C ILE A 91 4.52 -30.28 18.03
N GLU A 92 4.54 -31.16 19.02
CA GLU A 92 4.86 -32.58 18.84
C GLU A 92 3.71 -33.43 19.39
N VAL A 93 3.25 -34.40 18.60
CA VAL A 93 2.18 -35.33 18.95
C VAL A 93 2.60 -36.73 18.53
N GLU A 94 2.89 -37.61 19.48
CA GLU A 94 3.32 -39.01 19.24
C GLU A 94 4.47 -39.15 18.22
N GLY A 95 5.42 -38.20 18.21
CA GLY A 95 6.57 -38.17 17.31
C GLY A 95 6.34 -37.48 15.96
N PHE A 96 5.11 -37.03 15.68
CA PHE A 96 4.80 -36.15 14.55
C PHE A 96 4.92 -34.69 14.96
N THR A 97 5.36 -33.82 14.05
CA THR A 97 5.54 -32.39 14.32
C THR A 97 4.80 -31.51 13.33
N ALA A 98 4.27 -30.39 13.82
CA ALA A 98 3.73 -29.31 12.99
C ALA A 98 4.22 -27.96 13.52
N GLU A 99 4.28 -26.95 12.64
CA GLU A 99 4.78 -25.62 12.99
C GLU A 99 3.83 -24.51 12.53
N ALA A 100 3.86 -23.40 13.27
CA ALA A 100 3.18 -22.16 12.93
C ALA A 100 4.14 -20.98 13.00
N THR A 101 3.99 -20.06 12.05
CA THR A 101 4.63 -18.75 12.08
C THR A 101 3.74 -17.77 12.85
N VAL A 102 4.33 -17.00 13.76
CA VAL A 102 3.62 -16.03 14.59
C VAL A 102 4.30 -14.67 14.49
N ARG A 103 3.65 -13.69 13.86
CA ARG A 103 4.09 -12.30 13.83
C ARG A 103 3.64 -11.58 15.11
N ALA A 104 4.54 -11.43 16.07
CA ALA A 104 4.26 -10.69 17.29
C ALA A 104 4.45 -9.19 17.05
N VAL A 105 3.43 -8.40 17.36
CA VAL A 105 3.50 -6.93 17.31
C VAL A 105 3.40 -6.42 18.73
N GLY A 106 4.55 -6.02 19.30
CA GLY A 106 4.61 -5.37 20.61
C GLY A 106 4.17 -3.91 20.55
N THR A 107 4.50 -3.14 21.59
CA THR A 107 4.34 -1.68 21.55
C THR A 107 5.27 -1.12 20.48
N VAL A 108 4.70 -0.63 19.38
CA VAL A 108 5.45 0.02 18.30
C VAL A 108 5.80 1.43 18.74
N THR A 109 7.10 1.68 18.94
CA THR A 109 7.63 2.98 19.35
C THR A 109 8.41 3.65 18.22
N SER A 110 8.78 2.87 17.19
CA SER A 110 9.49 3.33 16.02
C SER A 110 9.18 2.47 14.80
N ALA A 111 9.37 3.02 13.59
CA ALA A 111 9.27 2.25 12.35
C ALA A 111 10.31 1.11 12.25
N THR A 112 11.40 1.17 13.02
CA THR A 112 12.39 0.08 13.10
C THR A 112 11.88 -1.15 13.84
N ASP A 113 10.89 -1.00 14.73
CA ASP A 113 10.29 -2.14 15.44
C ASP A 113 9.53 -3.05 14.47
N LEU A 114 9.01 -2.51 13.37
CA LEU A 114 8.22 -3.24 12.38
C LEU A 114 9.07 -4.00 11.35
N LEU A 115 10.34 -3.63 11.15
CA LEU A 115 11.21 -4.27 10.15
C LEU A 115 11.35 -5.79 10.31
N PRO A 116 11.51 -6.35 11.53
CA PRO A 116 11.68 -7.78 11.72
C PRO A 116 10.46 -8.61 11.34
N LEU A 117 9.35 -7.97 10.93
CA LEU A 117 8.10 -8.61 10.53
C LEU A 117 8.04 -8.89 9.03
N TYR A 118 9.00 -8.38 8.24
CA TYR A 118 9.09 -8.60 6.81
C TYR A 118 10.33 -9.42 6.47
N THR A 119 10.14 -10.70 6.15
CA THR A 119 11.23 -11.64 5.85
C THR A 119 11.55 -11.79 4.39
N PHE A 120 10.64 -11.38 3.51
CA PHE A 120 10.80 -11.50 2.08
C PHE A 120 11.22 -10.15 1.51
N SER A 121 12.20 -10.15 0.61
CA SER A 121 12.69 -8.93 -0.01
C SER A 121 13.01 -9.16 -1.48
N SER A 122 12.77 -8.16 -2.31
CA SER A 122 13.10 -8.17 -3.73
C SER A 122 13.43 -6.75 -4.22
N GLY A 123 14.04 -6.66 -5.40
CA GLY A 123 14.42 -5.40 -6.03
C GLY A 123 15.86 -4.94 -5.75
N PRO A 124 16.33 -3.89 -6.46
CA PRO A 124 17.65 -3.31 -6.28
C PRO A 124 17.76 -2.53 -4.96
N VAL A 125 18.99 -2.24 -4.49
CA VAL A 125 19.22 -1.48 -3.24
C VAL A 125 18.59 -0.08 -3.28
N THR A 126 18.49 0.53 -4.45
CA THR A 126 17.86 1.85 -4.65
C THR A 126 16.35 1.82 -4.47
N LEU A 127 15.72 0.65 -4.61
CA LEU A 127 14.29 0.44 -4.47
C LEU A 127 14.07 -0.97 -3.94
N GLN A 128 14.07 -1.10 -2.62
CA GLN A 128 13.91 -2.39 -1.97
C GLN A 128 12.45 -2.59 -1.57
N VAL A 129 11.87 -3.70 -2.01
CA VAL A 129 10.51 -4.10 -1.66
C VAL A 129 10.54 -5.26 -0.69
N PHE A 130 9.83 -5.14 0.41
CA PHE A 130 9.68 -6.16 1.44
C PHE A 130 8.24 -6.64 1.52
N SER A 131 8.05 -7.92 1.84
CA SER A 131 6.73 -8.52 2.11
C SER A 131 6.79 -9.45 3.30
N ASP A 132 5.66 -9.57 4.00
CA ASP A 132 5.45 -10.55 5.05
C ASP A 132 4.62 -11.77 4.57
N VAL A 133 4.22 -11.80 3.30
CA VAL A 133 3.35 -12.84 2.72
C VAL A 133 4.19 -14.00 2.16
N SER A 134 5.01 -13.75 1.14
CA SER A 134 5.88 -14.75 0.53
C SER A 134 6.97 -14.08 -0.32
N GLN A 135 7.99 -14.84 -0.72
CA GLN A 135 8.99 -14.33 -1.68
C GLN A 135 8.36 -13.99 -3.04
N GLY A 136 7.44 -14.83 -3.53
CA GLY A 136 6.74 -14.57 -4.80
C GLY A 136 5.89 -13.29 -4.74
N ASP A 137 5.29 -12.97 -3.59
CA ASP A 137 4.59 -11.71 -3.37
C ASP A 137 5.58 -10.52 -3.38
N ALA A 138 6.70 -10.61 -2.66
CA ALA A 138 7.74 -9.58 -2.71
C ALA A 138 8.28 -9.35 -4.15
N ASP A 139 8.49 -10.41 -4.93
CA ASP A 139 8.94 -10.32 -6.32
C ASP A 139 7.90 -9.65 -7.22
N ALA A 140 6.62 -10.05 -7.10
CA ALA A 140 5.53 -9.45 -7.87
C ALA A 140 5.37 -7.96 -7.55
N ARG A 141 5.42 -7.58 -6.27
CA ARG A 141 5.36 -6.18 -5.84
C ARG A 141 6.60 -5.39 -6.27
N SER A 142 7.79 -5.99 -6.19
CA SER A 142 9.01 -5.37 -6.71
C SER A 142 8.90 -5.07 -8.19
N ALA A 143 8.39 -5.99 -9.01
CA ALA A 143 8.19 -5.75 -10.43
C ALA A 143 7.21 -4.59 -10.69
N ALA A 144 6.05 -4.61 -10.02
CA ALA A 144 5.03 -3.57 -10.14
C ALA A 144 5.53 -2.18 -9.73
N VAL A 145 6.44 -2.12 -8.76
CA VAL A 145 7.04 -0.87 -8.28
C VAL A 145 8.22 -0.43 -9.15
N GLN A 146 9.05 -1.37 -9.62
CA GLN A 146 10.29 -1.08 -10.33
C GLN A 146 10.06 -0.52 -11.73
N HIS A 147 9.02 -0.96 -12.44
CA HIS A 147 8.76 -0.44 -13.78
C HIS A 147 8.40 1.06 -13.82
N PRO A 148 7.40 1.57 -13.05
CA PRO A 148 7.15 3.01 -12.95
C PRO A 148 8.39 3.77 -12.52
N TRP A 149 9.10 3.25 -11.52
CA TRP A 149 10.28 3.89 -10.96
C TRP A 149 11.39 4.07 -12.00
N THR A 150 11.67 3.04 -12.80
CA THR A 150 12.65 3.08 -13.89
C THR A 150 12.20 4.05 -14.99
N HIS A 151 10.92 3.95 -15.39
CA HIS A 151 10.36 4.83 -16.41
C HIS A 151 10.48 6.32 -16.02
N TRP A 152 10.11 6.68 -14.80
CA TRP A 152 10.24 8.08 -14.34
C TRP A 152 11.70 8.51 -14.18
N SER A 153 12.58 7.59 -13.75
CA SER A 153 14.02 7.87 -13.70
C SER A 153 14.57 8.25 -15.08
N ASP A 154 14.12 7.55 -16.13
CA ASP A 154 14.49 7.85 -17.51
C ASP A 154 13.88 9.17 -18.01
N VAL A 155 12.57 9.37 -17.79
CA VAL A 155 11.85 10.58 -18.24
C VAL A 155 12.43 11.84 -17.60
N PHE A 156 12.78 11.78 -16.32
CA PHE A 156 13.31 12.92 -15.57
C PHE A 156 14.84 12.93 -15.46
N ASN A 157 15.51 11.98 -16.10
CA ASN A 157 16.97 11.83 -16.09
C ASN A 157 17.56 11.97 -14.66
N THR A 158 16.96 11.26 -13.71
CA THR A 158 17.35 11.29 -12.30
C THR A 158 17.57 9.88 -11.76
N THR A 159 18.46 9.75 -10.77
CA THR A 159 18.69 8.50 -10.04
C THR A 159 18.06 8.62 -8.66
N PRO A 160 16.96 7.93 -8.39
CA PRO A 160 16.27 8.06 -7.11
C PRO A 160 17.12 7.60 -5.94
N SER A 161 16.97 8.29 -4.81
CA SER A 161 17.57 7.85 -3.55
C SER A 161 17.01 6.49 -3.13
N ASN A 162 17.76 5.76 -2.29
CA ASN A 162 17.29 4.51 -1.72
C ASN A 162 15.93 4.68 -1.04
N THR A 163 14.92 3.96 -1.52
CA THR A 163 13.61 3.88 -0.88
C THR A 163 13.28 2.44 -0.52
N THR A 164 12.46 2.28 0.51
CA THR A 164 12.03 0.97 0.98
C THR A 164 10.52 0.92 1.15
N THR A 165 9.91 -0.08 0.53
CA THR A 165 8.46 -0.30 0.55
C THR A 165 8.16 -1.63 1.22
N PHE A 166 7.24 -1.63 2.17
CA PHE A 166 6.81 -2.77 2.96
C PHE A 166 5.36 -3.09 2.63
N PHE A 167 5.12 -4.25 2.03
CA PHE A 167 3.78 -4.76 1.75
C PHE A 167 3.38 -5.76 2.82
N THR A 168 2.16 -5.62 3.31
CA THR A 168 1.58 -6.59 4.25
C THR A 168 0.15 -6.91 3.87
N ALA A 169 -0.26 -8.17 3.99
CA ALA A 169 -1.68 -8.52 3.94
C ALA A 169 -2.41 -8.25 5.28
N TRP A 170 -1.67 -7.83 6.31
CA TRP A 170 -2.13 -7.78 7.69
C TRP A 170 -2.52 -6.36 8.08
N ARG A 171 -3.82 -6.08 8.11
CA ARG A 171 -4.34 -4.76 8.50
C ARG A 171 -3.84 -4.31 9.86
N ASN A 172 -3.81 -5.20 10.86
CA ASN A 172 -3.35 -4.86 12.21
C ASN A 172 -1.88 -4.45 12.23
N LEU A 173 -1.04 -5.05 11.39
CA LEU A 173 0.38 -4.70 11.26
C LEU A 173 0.52 -3.29 10.68
N TRP A 174 -0.24 -3.02 9.62
CA TRP A 174 -0.28 -1.71 9.00
C TRP A 174 -0.79 -0.63 9.97
N SER A 175 -1.90 -0.87 10.67
CA SER A 175 -2.44 0.09 11.66
C SER A 175 -1.46 0.39 12.79
N ALA A 176 -0.59 -0.56 13.15
CA ALA A 176 0.45 -0.33 14.15
C ALA A 176 1.57 0.64 13.68
N SER A 177 1.69 0.88 12.37
CA SER A 177 2.64 1.87 11.81
C SER A 177 2.15 3.31 11.89
N ILE A 178 0.84 3.53 11.93
CA ILE A 178 0.22 4.87 11.86
C ILE A 178 0.74 5.81 12.97
N PRO A 179 0.74 5.41 14.27
CA PRO A 179 1.12 6.32 15.35
C PRO A 179 2.58 6.74 15.32
N VAL A 180 3.46 5.93 14.72
CA VAL A 180 4.91 6.19 14.67
C VAL A 180 5.35 6.93 13.41
N CYS A 181 4.53 6.90 12.37
CA CYS A 181 4.88 7.47 11.08
C CYS A 181 4.08 8.73 10.74
N GLY A 182 3.02 9.03 11.51
CA GLY A 182 2.19 10.22 11.28
C GLY A 182 1.22 10.08 10.10
N GLY A 183 0.86 8.83 9.76
CA GLY A 183 -0.13 8.53 8.74
C GLY A 183 -1.55 8.95 9.16
N VAL A 184 -2.42 9.12 8.18
CA VAL A 184 -3.86 9.29 8.41
C VAL A 184 -4.52 7.95 8.09
N ASP A 185 -5.35 7.46 9.00
CA ASP A 185 -6.14 6.23 8.80
C ASP A 185 -7.29 6.53 7.82
N ASP A 186 -7.00 6.61 6.52
CA ASP A 186 -8.00 6.76 5.46
C ASP A 186 -8.30 5.40 4.82
N LEU A 187 -8.97 4.56 5.63
CA LEU A 187 -9.32 3.17 5.30
C LEU A 187 -10.17 3.01 4.04
N ASP A 188 -10.82 4.08 3.59
CA ASP A 188 -11.74 4.05 2.46
C ASP A 188 -11.05 4.35 1.12
N ARG A 189 -9.82 4.89 1.13
CA ARG A 189 -9.15 5.37 -0.09
C ARG A 189 -7.76 4.81 -0.35
N ALA A 190 -7.02 4.39 0.70
CA ALA A 190 -5.73 3.71 0.57
C ALA A 190 -5.16 3.37 1.95
N ALA A 191 -4.92 2.09 2.25
CA ALA A 191 -4.21 1.70 3.46
C ALA A 191 -2.69 1.81 3.27
N HIS A 192 -2.19 3.05 3.34
CA HIS A 192 -0.78 3.43 3.24
C HIS A 192 -0.34 4.28 4.42
N THR A 193 0.94 4.17 4.79
CA THR A 193 1.56 5.06 5.77
C THR A 193 3.00 5.34 5.36
N PHE A 194 3.40 6.62 5.38
CA PHE A 194 4.78 7.05 5.15
C PHE A 194 5.47 7.41 6.46
N CYS A 195 6.66 6.86 6.67
CA CYS A 195 7.53 7.23 7.79
C CYS A 195 8.65 8.11 7.25
N PRO A 196 8.79 9.37 7.68
CA PRO A 196 9.79 10.29 7.12
C PRO A 196 11.22 10.02 7.59
N SER A 197 11.39 9.31 8.72
CA SER A 197 12.69 9.10 9.34
C SER A 197 12.88 7.69 9.91
N PRO A 198 13.58 6.78 9.18
CA PRO A 198 14.02 6.96 7.78
C PRO A 198 12.83 6.82 6.81
N PRO A 199 12.95 7.37 5.58
CA PRO A 199 11.94 7.28 4.53
C PRO A 199 11.54 5.82 4.25
N ARG A 200 10.29 5.45 4.57
CA ARG A 200 9.74 4.10 4.38
C ARG A 200 8.24 4.13 4.11
N HIS A 201 7.76 3.15 3.34
CA HIS A 201 6.33 3.00 3.03
C HIS A 201 5.78 1.72 3.61
N PHE A 202 4.67 1.81 4.30
CA PHE A 202 3.90 0.67 4.76
C PHE A 202 2.61 0.64 3.94
N MET A 203 2.39 -0.44 3.20
CA MET A 203 1.28 -0.62 2.30
C MET A 203 0.53 -1.89 2.67
N LEU A 204 -0.78 -1.76 2.87
CA LEU A 204 -1.64 -2.92 2.94
C LEU A 204 -1.88 -3.42 1.50
N ALA A 205 -1.60 -4.69 1.26
CA ALA A 205 -1.95 -5.39 0.03
C ALA A 205 -3.46 -5.65 0.01
N VAL A 206 -4.26 -4.59 -0.17
CA VAL A 206 -5.69 -4.68 -0.46
C VAL A 206 -5.84 -4.80 -1.97
N ASP A 207 -5.82 -6.05 -2.46
CA ASP A 207 -6.00 -6.43 -3.86
C ASP A 207 -5.05 -5.76 -4.87
N ASP A 208 -5.25 -5.97 -6.18
CA ASP A 208 -4.46 -5.39 -7.29
C ASP A 208 -4.65 -3.87 -7.42
N ASP A 209 -4.60 -3.13 -6.32
CA ASP A 209 -4.69 -1.67 -6.30
C ASP A 209 -3.35 -1.04 -6.73
N ASN A 210 -2.96 -1.40 -7.95
CA ASN A 210 -1.83 -0.81 -8.65
C ASN A 210 -1.99 0.70 -8.71
N GLU A 211 -3.21 1.23 -8.86
CA GLU A 211 -3.49 2.67 -8.97
C GLU A 211 -3.04 3.44 -7.74
N THR A 212 -3.44 2.97 -6.55
CA THR A 212 -2.99 3.52 -5.27
C THR A 212 -1.47 3.39 -5.13
N ALA A 213 -0.91 2.23 -5.47
CA ALA A 213 0.53 2.04 -5.45
C ALA A 213 1.25 3.04 -6.37
N ILE A 214 0.80 3.23 -7.60
CA ILE A 214 1.38 4.15 -8.59
C ILE A 214 1.30 5.60 -8.10
N ARG A 215 0.14 6.03 -7.57
CA ARG A 215 0.00 7.36 -6.98
C ARG A 215 1.10 7.59 -5.94
N PHE A 216 1.22 6.68 -4.99
CA PHE A 216 2.20 6.82 -3.92
C PHE A 216 3.63 6.76 -4.42
N LEU A 217 3.94 5.82 -5.31
CA LEU A 217 5.25 5.76 -5.94
C LEU A 217 5.59 7.07 -6.66
N GLY A 218 4.62 7.72 -7.29
CA GLY A 218 4.78 9.05 -7.87
C GLY A 218 5.17 10.11 -6.86
N GLN A 219 4.47 10.16 -5.72
CA GLN A 219 4.83 11.06 -4.62
C GLN A 219 6.24 10.78 -4.08
N GLN A 220 6.61 9.50 -3.98
CA GLN A 220 7.91 9.10 -3.47
C GLN A 220 9.03 9.40 -4.42
N PHE A 221 8.81 9.15 -5.70
CA PHE A 221 9.73 9.57 -6.71
C PHE A 221 10.01 11.07 -6.58
N MET A 222 8.95 11.87 -6.38
CA MET A 222 9.12 13.31 -6.16
C MET A 222 9.89 13.64 -4.88
N GLN A 223 9.51 13.09 -3.74
CA GLN A 223 10.14 13.39 -2.45
C GLN A 223 11.59 12.89 -2.36
N ALA A 224 11.89 11.73 -2.96
CA ALA A 224 13.21 11.11 -2.99
C ALA A 224 14.20 11.89 -3.85
N ASN A 225 13.75 12.42 -4.99
CA ASN A 225 14.59 13.17 -5.91
C ASN A 225 14.60 14.67 -5.62
N TYR A 226 13.56 15.18 -4.96
CA TYR A 226 13.36 16.61 -4.77
C TYR A 226 12.87 16.90 -3.35
N GLY A 227 13.81 17.16 -2.44
CA GLY A 227 13.51 17.32 -1.00
C GLY A 227 12.52 18.45 -0.66
N ALA A 228 12.34 19.42 -1.56
CA ALA A 228 11.37 20.51 -1.42
C ALA A 228 9.96 20.15 -1.94
N ALA A 229 9.71 18.96 -2.49
CA ALA A 229 8.42 18.58 -3.11
C ALA A 229 7.20 18.85 -2.22
N ASN A 230 7.35 18.75 -0.90
CA ASN A 230 6.28 19.02 0.07
C ASN A 230 5.86 20.50 0.13
N ASP A 231 6.71 21.42 -0.32
CA ASP A 231 6.38 22.85 -0.41
C ASP A 231 5.51 23.18 -1.64
N PHE A 232 5.30 22.19 -2.53
CA PHE A 232 4.58 22.31 -3.80
C PHE A 232 3.47 21.26 -3.89
N PRO A 233 2.46 21.33 -2.99
CA PRO A 233 1.44 20.28 -2.90
C PRO A 233 0.66 20.10 -4.21
N TRP A 234 0.44 21.17 -4.99
CA TRP A 234 -0.19 21.09 -6.31
C TRP A 234 0.60 20.19 -7.27
N LEU A 235 1.93 20.28 -7.25
CA LEU A 235 2.81 19.50 -8.12
C LEU A 235 2.84 18.05 -7.60
N LEU A 236 3.09 17.88 -6.31
CA LEU A 236 3.19 16.57 -5.67
C LEU A 236 1.90 15.75 -5.83
N GLU A 237 0.76 16.33 -5.46
CA GLU A 237 -0.55 15.66 -5.51
C GLU A 237 -1.10 15.61 -6.94
N GLY A 238 -0.87 16.66 -7.74
CA GLY A 238 -1.33 16.70 -9.13
C GLY A 238 -0.63 15.66 -10.00
N TRP A 239 0.70 15.61 -9.95
CA TRP A 239 1.50 14.59 -10.65
C TRP A 239 1.08 13.19 -10.23
N SER A 240 1.12 12.90 -8.92
CA SER A 240 0.85 11.57 -8.40
C SER A 240 -0.57 11.09 -8.71
N SER A 241 -1.56 11.97 -8.57
CA SER A 241 -2.96 11.62 -8.85
C SER A 241 -3.21 11.45 -10.35
N TRP A 242 -2.52 12.20 -11.20
CA TRP A 242 -2.61 12.03 -12.65
C TRP A 242 -2.00 10.69 -13.11
N ILE A 243 -0.77 10.38 -12.69
CA ILE A 243 -0.09 9.15 -13.10
C ILE A 243 -0.75 7.89 -12.53
N ALA A 244 -1.56 8.02 -11.48
CA ALA A 244 -2.38 6.94 -10.95
C ALA A 244 -3.42 6.42 -11.97
N GLY A 245 -3.76 7.21 -13.00
CA GLY A 245 -4.55 6.75 -14.14
C GLY A 245 -3.74 5.96 -15.19
N GLY A 246 -2.44 5.75 -14.95
CA GLY A 246 -1.54 5.05 -15.84
C GLY A 246 -1.87 3.57 -16.00
N VAL A 247 -1.77 3.07 -17.23
CA VAL A 247 -1.84 1.66 -17.58
C VAL A 247 -0.42 1.11 -17.65
N PHE A 248 -0.15 0.05 -16.90
CA PHE A 248 1.15 -0.59 -16.83
C PHE A 248 1.11 -1.97 -17.49
N ASP A 249 2.19 -2.34 -18.17
CA ASP A 249 2.44 -3.70 -18.61
C ASP A 249 3.75 -4.24 -18.00
N GLU A 250 4.18 -5.41 -18.48
CA GLU A 250 5.42 -6.06 -18.06
C GLU A 250 6.69 -5.26 -18.39
N THR A 251 6.59 -4.18 -19.18
CA THR A 251 7.69 -3.26 -19.53
C THR A 251 7.59 -1.91 -18.80
N GLY A 252 6.42 -1.58 -18.25
CA GLY A 252 6.20 -0.42 -17.40
C GLY A 252 5.00 0.42 -17.78
N LEU A 253 5.06 1.73 -17.48
CA LEU A 253 3.97 2.64 -17.80
C LEU A 253 3.82 2.70 -19.33
N VAL A 254 2.73 2.14 -19.84
CA VAL A 254 2.44 2.06 -21.27
C VAL A 254 1.81 3.36 -21.76
N SER A 255 0.87 3.88 -20.99
CA SER A 255 0.16 5.13 -21.29
C SER A 255 -0.59 5.65 -20.07
N ILE A 256 -0.89 6.94 -20.06
CA ILE A 256 -1.88 7.53 -19.15
C ILE A 256 -3.06 7.95 -20.03
N PRO A 257 -4.07 7.09 -20.24
CA PRO A 257 -5.17 7.37 -21.17
C PRO A 257 -6.02 8.57 -20.74
N GLY A 258 -6.00 8.92 -19.45
CA GLY A 258 -6.72 10.04 -18.89
C GLY A 258 -6.71 10.01 -17.36
N PRO A 259 -7.40 10.96 -16.72
CA PRO A 259 -7.58 10.98 -15.27
C PRO A 259 -8.42 9.79 -14.80
N ARG A 260 -8.23 9.37 -13.55
CA ARG A 260 -9.11 8.38 -12.91
C ARG A 260 -10.53 8.91 -12.79
N GLN A 261 -11.52 8.02 -12.83
CA GLN A 261 -12.93 8.42 -12.66
C GLN A 261 -13.16 9.15 -11.34
N VAL A 262 -12.53 8.73 -10.24
CA VAL A 262 -12.65 9.43 -8.94
C VAL A 262 -12.11 10.87 -9.00
N ILE A 263 -11.04 11.12 -9.77
CA ILE A 263 -10.49 12.46 -9.97
C ILE A 263 -11.43 13.30 -10.83
N LEU A 264 -12.04 12.71 -11.87
CA LEU A 264 -13.06 13.38 -12.67
C LEU A 264 -14.29 13.74 -11.85
N ASP A 265 -14.77 12.82 -11.01
CA ASP A 265 -15.95 13.03 -10.16
C ASP A 265 -15.70 14.16 -9.16
N ASP A 266 -14.55 14.15 -8.47
CA ASP A 266 -14.16 15.19 -7.52
C ASP A 266 -13.96 16.55 -8.23
N PHE A 267 -13.35 16.58 -9.42
CA PHE A 267 -13.20 17.81 -10.21
C PHE A 267 -14.55 18.38 -10.67
N ASN A 268 -15.44 17.54 -11.21
CA ASN A 268 -16.76 17.96 -11.68
C ASN A 268 -17.64 18.45 -10.52
N SER A 269 -17.51 17.85 -9.34
CA SER A 269 -18.15 18.33 -8.12
C SER A 269 -17.67 19.74 -7.77
N ALA A 270 -16.35 19.98 -7.80
CA ALA A 270 -15.77 21.29 -7.56
C ALA A 270 -16.18 22.33 -8.61
N ASP A 271 -16.16 21.99 -9.90
CA ASP A 271 -16.50 22.90 -11.01
C ASP A 271 -17.97 23.34 -10.94
N SER A 272 -18.88 22.41 -10.65
CA SER A 272 -20.31 22.73 -10.50
C SER A 272 -20.65 23.44 -9.19
N GLY A 273 -19.86 23.21 -8.12
CA GLY A 273 -20.09 23.74 -6.78
C GLY A 273 -19.42 25.08 -6.46
N SER A 274 -18.71 25.69 -7.42
CA SER A 274 -17.79 26.84 -7.17
C SER A 274 -16.63 26.50 -6.19
N GLY A 275 -16.26 25.21 -6.10
CA GLY A 275 -15.15 24.71 -5.29
C GLY A 275 -13.78 24.87 -5.96
N LEU A 276 -13.73 25.13 -7.28
CA LEU A 276 -12.47 25.45 -7.96
C LEU A 276 -11.89 26.76 -7.46
N VAL A 277 -10.59 26.76 -7.19
CA VAL A 277 -9.83 27.97 -6.89
C VAL A 277 -9.20 28.52 -8.17
N ALA A 278 -8.86 29.82 -8.18
CA ALA A 278 -8.10 30.39 -9.28
C ALA A 278 -6.76 29.65 -9.44
N LEU A 279 -6.30 29.44 -10.68
CA LEU A 279 -5.07 28.71 -10.96
C LEU A 279 -3.86 29.28 -10.22
N GLU A 280 -3.73 30.61 -10.19
CA GLU A 280 -2.65 31.26 -9.44
C GLU A 280 -2.68 30.88 -7.94
N SER A 281 -3.88 30.88 -7.34
CA SER A 281 -4.07 30.48 -5.94
C SER A 281 -3.78 29.00 -5.71
N LEU A 282 -4.17 28.12 -6.64
CA LEU A 282 -3.85 26.69 -6.59
C LEU A 282 -2.34 26.47 -6.57
N LEU A 283 -1.66 27.08 -7.53
CA LEU A 283 -0.23 26.92 -7.75
C LEU A 283 0.60 27.52 -6.62
N GLN A 284 0.10 28.54 -5.91
CA GLN A 284 0.75 29.17 -4.76
C GLN A 284 0.26 28.66 -3.40
N MET A 285 -0.60 27.65 -3.38
CA MET A 285 -1.23 27.19 -2.14
C MET A 285 -0.21 26.53 -1.19
N PRO A 286 -0.02 27.06 0.04
CA PRO A 286 0.84 26.41 1.03
C PRO A 286 0.29 25.05 1.44
N ALA A 287 1.17 24.08 1.75
CA ALA A 287 0.80 22.73 2.18
C ALA A 287 -0.23 22.72 3.31
N GLY A 288 -0.06 23.57 4.33
CA GLY A 288 -1.00 23.68 5.44
C GLY A 288 -2.43 24.02 4.98
N THR A 289 -2.57 24.92 4.01
CA THR A 289 -3.88 25.27 3.42
C THR A 289 -4.40 24.12 2.55
N PHE A 290 -3.54 23.59 1.67
CA PHE A 290 -3.88 22.53 0.71
C PHE A 290 -4.45 21.29 1.40
N TYR A 291 -3.87 20.88 2.53
CA TYR A 291 -4.29 19.68 3.27
C TYR A 291 -5.33 19.95 4.37
N SER A 292 -5.72 21.21 4.63
CA SER A 292 -6.65 21.56 5.73
C SER A 292 -8.14 21.54 5.38
N GLY A 293 -8.51 21.37 4.11
CA GLY A 293 -9.88 21.01 3.70
C GLY A 293 -10.84 22.17 3.42
N THR A 294 -10.38 23.36 3.05
CA THR A 294 -11.26 24.32 2.34
C THR A 294 -10.54 24.98 1.15
N PRO A 295 -10.88 24.62 -0.11
CA PRO A 295 -11.89 23.61 -0.53
C PRO A 295 -11.53 22.20 -0.04
N ALA A 296 -12.48 21.27 -0.15
CA ALA A 296 -12.26 19.92 0.35
C ALA A 296 -10.98 19.33 -0.28
N VAL A 297 -10.15 18.63 0.51
CA VAL A 297 -8.88 18.07 0.03
C VAL A 297 -9.04 17.29 -1.29
N PRO A 298 -10.09 16.47 -1.48
CA PRO A 298 -10.30 15.79 -2.76
C PRO A 298 -10.47 16.73 -3.96
N GLU A 299 -11.17 17.85 -3.79
CA GLU A 299 -11.46 18.81 -4.87
C GLU A 299 -10.20 19.55 -5.34
N VAL A 300 -9.37 20.03 -4.40
CA VAL A 300 -8.12 20.73 -4.75
C VAL A 300 -7.08 19.78 -5.35
N VAL A 301 -7.01 18.54 -4.85
CA VAL A 301 -6.18 17.48 -5.43
C VAL A 301 -6.65 17.15 -6.84
N ALA A 302 -7.97 17.02 -7.06
CA ALA A 302 -8.51 16.76 -8.38
C ALA A 302 -8.23 17.91 -9.35
N GLN A 303 -8.40 19.17 -8.94
CA GLN A 303 -8.04 20.32 -9.76
C GLN A 303 -6.54 20.33 -10.13
N ALA A 304 -5.66 20.05 -9.16
CA ALA A 304 -4.22 19.94 -9.41
C ALA A 304 -3.89 18.81 -10.38
N ALA A 305 -4.55 17.65 -10.24
CA ALA A 305 -4.37 16.51 -11.13
C ALA A 305 -4.82 16.80 -12.57
N MET A 306 -5.96 17.49 -12.74
CA MET A 306 -6.45 17.90 -14.04
C MET A 306 -5.54 18.96 -14.69
N PHE A 307 -5.06 19.95 -13.93
CA PHE A 307 -4.08 20.91 -14.44
C PHE A 307 -2.79 20.22 -14.89
N TRP A 308 -2.28 19.29 -14.07
CA TRP A 308 -1.08 18.54 -14.43
C TRP A 308 -1.29 17.66 -15.67
N GLY A 309 -2.45 17.01 -15.77
CA GLY A 309 -2.85 16.23 -16.95
C GLY A 309 -2.85 17.05 -18.23
N TRP A 310 -3.47 18.23 -18.19
CA TRP A 310 -3.41 19.17 -19.31
C TRP A 310 -1.96 19.55 -19.65
N LEU A 311 -1.13 19.84 -18.65
CA LEU A 311 0.26 20.23 -18.87
C LEU A 311 1.02 19.11 -19.60
N VAL A 312 0.94 17.86 -19.12
CA VAL A 312 1.67 16.75 -19.77
C VAL A 312 1.10 16.35 -21.13
N THR A 313 -0.21 16.49 -21.35
CA THR A 313 -0.86 16.12 -22.62
C THR A 313 -0.72 17.19 -23.69
N ASN A 314 -0.86 18.46 -23.32
CA ASN A 314 -0.94 19.57 -24.27
C ASN A 314 0.31 20.44 -24.30
N GLN A 315 1.14 20.41 -23.24
CA GLN A 315 2.32 21.26 -23.07
C GLN A 315 3.51 20.47 -22.47
N PRO A 316 3.91 19.33 -23.07
CA PRO A 316 4.88 18.42 -22.47
C PRO A 316 6.24 19.07 -22.18
N ASP A 317 6.67 20.03 -22.99
CA ASP A 317 7.93 20.77 -22.79
C ASP A 317 7.88 21.61 -21.50
N ALA A 318 6.74 22.22 -21.18
CA ALA A 318 6.54 22.95 -19.93
C ALA A 318 6.52 22.02 -18.71
N ALA A 319 5.93 20.83 -18.83
CA ALA A 319 5.98 19.81 -17.76
C ALA A 319 7.41 19.34 -17.49
N VAL A 320 8.17 19.04 -18.55
CA VAL A 320 9.60 18.67 -18.44
C VAL A 320 10.41 19.81 -17.85
N ARG A 321 10.12 21.06 -18.24
CA ARG A 321 10.79 22.24 -17.70
C ARG A 321 10.59 22.37 -16.19
N VAL A 322 9.36 22.18 -15.71
CA VAL A 322 9.05 22.20 -14.26
C VAL A 322 9.95 21.22 -13.50
N PHE A 323 10.06 19.96 -13.94
CA PHE A 323 10.91 18.98 -13.27
C PHE A 323 12.40 19.27 -13.38
N ASN A 324 12.87 19.74 -14.54
CA ASN A 324 14.27 20.12 -14.71
C ASN A 324 14.69 21.25 -13.77
N GLU A 325 13.82 22.26 -13.60
CA GLU A 325 14.07 23.34 -12.65
C GLU A 325 14.07 22.83 -11.20
N PHE A 326 13.15 21.92 -10.88
CA PHE A 326 13.06 21.29 -9.57
C PHE A 326 14.32 20.47 -9.22
N GLY A 327 14.85 19.72 -10.18
CA GLY A 327 16.08 18.94 -10.02
C GLY A 327 17.35 19.79 -10.00
N ALA A 328 17.42 20.84 -10.81
CA ALA A 328 18.56 21.74 -10.86
C ALA A 328 18.66 22.64 -9.62
N ASN A 329 17.53 22.97 -9.00
CA ASN A 329 17.44 23.95 -7.93
C ASN A 329 16.68 23.40 -6.70
N PRO A 330 17.33 22.64 -5.80
CA PRO A 330 16.68 22.03 -4.63
C PRO A 330 16.04 23.00 -3.62
N GLY A 331 16.27 24.31 -3.77
CA GLY A 331 15.65 25.38 -2.97
C GLY A 331 14.90 26.40 -3.82
N ILE A 332 14.46 26.01 -5.04
CA ILE A 332 13.66 26.87 -5.90
C ILE A 332 12.42 27.36 -5.16
N SER A 333 12.10 28.64 -5.31
CA SER A 333 10.86 29.15 -4.77
C SER A 333 9.69 28.77 -5.67
N ASN A 334 8.48 28.72 -5.11
CA ASN A 334 7.30 28.49 -5.94
C ASN A 334 7.10 29.58 -6.99
N GLY A 335 7.43 30.84 -6.69
CA GLY A 335 7.41 31.91 -7.69
C GLY A 335 8.34 31.65 -8.88
N ASP A 336 9.57 31.21 -8.61
CA ASP A 336 10.57 30.95 -9.67
C ASP A 336 10.18 29.73 -10.52
N LEU A 337 9.66 28.66 -9.90
CA LEU A 337 9.18 27.47 -10.60
C LEU A 337 8.03 27.82 -11.55
N LEU A 338 7.06 28.62 -11.06
CA LEU A 338 5.95 29.08 -11.88
C LEU A 338 6.41 30.03 -12.98
N GLY A 339 7.35 30.93 -12.70
CA GLY A 339 7.97 31.79 -13.70
C GLY A 339 8.58 30.99 -14.84
N ALA A 340 9.38 29.96 -14.54
CA ALA A 340 9.98 29.10 -15.55
C ALA A 340 8.93 28.34 -16.38
N MET A 341 7.85 27.86 -15.75
CA MET A 341 6.75 27.21 -16.45
C MET A 341 6.02 28.16 -17.40
N PHE A 342 5.66 29.36 -16.95
CA PHE A 342 4.94 30.34 -17.77
C PHE A 342 5.81 30.96 -18.87
N ASP A 343 7.11 31.12 -18.62
CA ASP A 343 8.09 31.51 -19.64
C ASP A 343 8.17 30.45 -20.75
N GLU A 344 8.16 29.16 -20.41
CA GLU A 344 8.13 28.07 -21.40
C GLU A 344 6.82 28.05 -22.20
N LEU A 345 5.70 28.31 -21.54
CA LEU A 345 4.38 28.41 -22.19
C LEU A 345 4.23 29.66 -23.07
N GLY A 346 5.02 30.72 -22.81
CA GLY A 346 4.87 32.02 -23.46
C GLY A 346 3.52 32.68 -23.18
N MET A 347 2.90 32.39 -22.03
CA MET A 347 1.54 32.82 -21.67
C MET A 347 1.44 33.20 -20.19
N ASP A 348 0.65 34.23 -19.90
CA ASP A 348 0.25 34.56 -18.53
C ASP A 348 -0.72 33.50 -17.96
N VAL A 349 -0.92 33.52 -16.64
CA VAL A 349 -1.77 32.55 -15.92
C VAL A 349 -3.23 32.53 -16.38
N GLY A 350 -3.82 33.67 -16.77
CA GLY A 350 -5.23 33.76 -17.17
C GLY A 350 -5.58 32.99 -18.45
N PRO A 351 -4.84 33.18 -19.56
CA PRO A 351 -4.96 32.33 -20.75
C PRO A 351 -4.74 30.84 -20.45
N VAL A 352 -3.73 30.50 -19.65
CA VAL A 352 -3.46 29.10 -19.24
C VAL A 352 -4.65 28.52 -18.48
N GLU A 353 -5.22 29.29 -17.55
CA GLU A 353 -6.41 28.90 -16.80
C GLU A 353 -7.60 28.56 -17.69
N SER A 354 -7.88 29.44 -18.65
CA SER A 354 -8.97 29.24 -19.60
C SER A 354 -8.76 27.98 -20.45
N MET A 355 -7.52 27.71 -20.86
CA MET A 355 -7.16 26.54 -21.67
C MET A 355 -7.27 25.24 -20.89
N TYR A 356 -6.71 25.15 -19.68
CA TYR A 356 -6.79 23.90 -18.91
C TYR A 356 -8.23 23.62 -18.48
N LEU A 357 -9.01 24.63 -18.06
CA LEU A 357 -10.40 24.41 -17.66
C LEU A 357 -11.24 23.94 -18.85
N SER A 358 -11.01 24.49 -20.04
CA SER A 358 -11.69 24.02 -21.25
C SER A 358 -11.34 22.57 -21.57
N TRP A 359 -10.09 22.17 -21.39
CA TRP A 359 -9.65 20.79 -21.60
C TRP A 359 -10.20 19.83 -20.54
N ALA A 360 -10.17 20.24 -19.27
CA ALA A 360 -10.56 19.43 -18.13
C ALA A 360 -12.06 19.10 -18.16
N ARG A 361 -12.89 20.07 -18.55
CA ARG A 361 -14.34 19.89 -18.76
C ARG A 361 -14.69 19.01 -19.97
N ALA A 362 -13.72 18.69 -20.81
CA ALA A 362 -13.90 17.85 -21.99
C ALA A 362 -13.42 16.41 -21.78
N GLN A 363 -12.75 16.13 -20.66
CA GLN A 363 -12.47 14.76 -20.20
C GLN A 363 -13.74 14.16 -19.62
#